data_AF-A0A846MNT5-F1
#
_entry.id   AF-A0A846MNT5-F1
#
_cell.length_a   1.000
_cell.length_b   1.000
_cell.length_c   1.000
_cell.angle_alpha   90.00
_cell.angle_beta   90.00
_cell.angle_gamma   90.00
#
_symmetry.space_group_name_H-M   'P 1'
#
loop_
_entity.id
_entity.type
_entity.pdbx_description
1 polymer ?
#
loop_
_entity_poly.entity_id
_entity_poly.type
_entity_poly.pdbx_seq_one_letter_code
_entity_poly.pdbx_strand_id
1 'polypeptide(L)'
;MKKALLSLVGIFVMIAFSISAYAQKIREVQLIEPDRFQTAGGLIGGAGDVGAIYYGAVPPNSSTKPVLVFIHGYTSNARVWWEDNDMYSKAYNDGYRTAFVSVHPDKSMWANGEMFASMLNRIANYYGVNRVVVIAHSKGGVDSDAALVHYGAYNRVERVITLGTPHFGTPLANLAQSGWVSWLSYVFGQKNEATYVLQTGYMDYFRSVTDPHPNRPRTNFRTFGAWGYSGVLTVSGWYLNLNGGNKDNGGNDGVVNYNSTKRPNSAVIFGKLDSRGNVNHFEIAEGSKMWSYIKGQLPGSLSREQAAEMIDGNYNPNAVVESSAQVIAAENGNATVLIEPGARALKIEVFTESPDEVWLLNPKTQERLLLQSEANLRNDFLGDFVHTAEVERPDAAEYIIRSSNNSRMVVIASTEGGSRLRFSSDLNAQKLTYERGEPMRLKVEVNGYLPNNAEVSGTLLYVGDLEGNPAEDGAAYRLSFERAGNGQFNTTFTEDLKPGIYAINLEARGTQMQKNIIHTIAVVERKATGSNQSPLDIEQAGFAIYPNPSTTGNFNIVLNKTDNPASIRIYDIAGRQIAAWNTTEVQSRWQAPTHLQNGIYLIEIEQDGQRHTQRLVLNR
;
A
#
# COMPACT_ATOMS: atom_id res chain seq x y z
N MET A 1 -0.12 -70.88 -3.17
CA MET A 1 0.63 -70.27 -2.04
C MET A 1 1.94 -69.67 -2.55
N LYS A 2 1.91 -68.41 -2.98
CA LYS A 2 3.06 -67.51 -3.27
C LYS A 2 2.43 -66.26 -3.90
N LYS A 3 2.45 -65.14 -3.16
CA LYS A 3 2.07 -63.74 -3.51
C LYS A 3 1.23 -63.05 -2.42
N ALA A 4 1.69 -63.07 -1.17
CA ALA A 4 1.09 -62.26 -0.11
C ALA A 4 2.10 -61.72 0.92
N LEU A 5 3.41 -61.73 0.62
CA LEU A 5 4.44 -61.35 1.61
C LEU A 5 5.55 -60.46 1.02
N LEU A 6 5.18 -59.47 0.20
CA LEU A 6 6.13 -58.48 -0.35
C LEU A 6 5.59 -57.03 -0.36
N SER A 7 4.46 -56.76 0.30
CA SER A 7 3.81 -55.43 0.24
C SER A 7 3.82 -54.66 1.57
N LEU A 8 4.49 -55.16 2.61
CA LEU A 8 4.46 -54.56 3.95
C LEU A 8 5.80 -54.00 4.46
N VAL A 9 6.87 -54.09 3.67
CA VAL A 9 8.17 -53.45 3.98
C VAL A 9 8.45 -52.23 3.09
N GLY A 10 7.67 -52.02 2.03
CA GLY A 10 7.81 -50.87 1.11
C GLY A 10 7.01 -49.61 1.48
N ILE A 11 6.14 -49.68 2.49
CA ILE A 11 5.26 -48.55 2.87
C ILE A 11 5.76 -47.80 4.12
N PHE A 12 6.69 -48.38 4.88
CA PHE A 12 7.30 -47.71 6.04
C PHE A 12 8.62 -46.99 5.76
N VAL A 13 9.14 -47.05 4.52
CA VAL A 13 10.36 -46.31 4.10
C VAL A 13 10.02 -45.15 3.14
N MET A 14 8.76 -45.01 2.72
CA MET A 14 8.29 -43.89 1.86
C MET A 14 7.35 -42.91 2.57
N ILE A 15 7.28 -42.95 3.91
CA ILE A 15 6.66 -41.91 4.77
C ILE A 15 7.73 -41.32 5.72
N ALA A 16 8.95 -41.16 5.20
CA ALA A 16 10.05 -40.44 5.86
C ALA A 16 10.65 -39.34 4.96
N PHE A 17 9.97 -38.96 3.89
CA PHE A 17 10.28 -37.78 3.06
C PHE A 17 9.10 -36.80 3.03
N SER A 18 8.37 -36.72 4.14
CA SER A 18 7.38 -35.67 4.38
C SER A 18 8.13 -34.41 4.83
N ILE A 19 8.14 -33.40 3.96
CA ILE A 19 8.36 -31.99 4.29
C ILE A 19 9.69 -31.74 5.01
N SER A 20 10.81 -31.85 4.29
CA SER A 20 11.92 -30.94 4.57
C SER A 20 11.44 -29.54 4.18
N ALA A 21 10.94 -28.79 5.16
CA ALA A 21 10.88 -27.34 5.06
C ALA A 21 12.26 -26.90 4.55
N TYR A 22 12.32 -26.22 3.41
CA TYR A 22 13.52 -25.49 3.01
C TYR A 22 13.70 -24.38 4.05
N ALA A 23 14.31 -24.71 5.19
CA ALA A 23 14.82 -23.74 6.13
C ALA A 23 15.88 -22.96 5.35
N GLN A 24 15.53 -21.76 4.88
CA GLN A 24 16.46 -20.87 4.20
C GLN A 24 17.64 -20.67 5.15
N LYS A 25 18.80 -21.21 4.77
CA LYS A 25 19.97 -21.31 5.65
C LYS A 25 20.46 -19.89 5.93
N ILE A 26 20.24 -19.41 7.17
CA ILE A 26 20.76 -18.11 7.59
C ILE A 26 22.28 -18.09 7.37
N ARG A 27 22.74 -17.12 6.59
CA ARG A 27 24.15 -16.93 6.25
C ARG A 27 24.73 -15.88 7.18
N GLU A 28 25.84 -16.20 7.84
CA GLU A 28 26.50 -15.30 8.77
C GLU A 28 27.81 -14.79 8.17
N VAL A 29 28.00 -13.47 8.17
CA VAL A 29 29.14 -12.79 7.53
C VAL A 29 29.74 -11.80 8.51
N GLN A 30 31.06 -11.83 8.68
CA GLN A 30 31.77 -10.82 9.47
C GLN A 30 32.23 -9.69 8.54
N LEU A 31 31.80 -8.46 8.82
CA LEU A 31 32.25 -7.26 8.13
C LEU A 31 33.61 -6.80 8.66
N ILE A 32 34.37 -6.15 7.78
CA ILE A 32 35.58 -5.40 8.13
C ILE A 32 35.23 -4.08 8.82
N GLU A 33 36.26 -3.40 9.33
CA GLU A 33 36.11 -2.04 9.86
C GLU A 33 35.61 -1.09 8.76
N PRO A 34 34.69 -0.16 9.09
CA PRO A 34 33.99 0.63 8.09
C PRO A 34 34.89 1.62 7.34
N ASP A 35 35.99 2.05 7.93
CA ASP A 35 37.03 2.89 7.30
C ASP A 35 37.81 2.15 6.18
N ARG A 36 37.67 0.83 6.11
CA ARG A 36 38.33 -0.03 5.10
C ARG A 36 37.42 -0.41 3.93
N PHE A 37 36.16 0.02 3.92
CA PHE A 37 35.35 -0.11 2.71
C PHE A 37 35.91 0.82 1.64
N GLN A 38 36.35 0.25 0.53
CA GLN A 38 36.48 1.02 -0.70
C GLN A 38 35.06 1.29 -1.19
N THR A 39 34.69 2.55 -1.36
CA THR A 39 33.42 2.96 -1.97
C THR A 39 33.37 2.44 -3.40
N ALA A 40 32.87 1.22 -3.56
CA ALA A 40 32.47 0.69 -4.85
C ALA A 40 31.06 1.18 -5.10
N GLY A 41 30.92 2.14 -6.02
CA GLY A 41 29.60 2.55 -6.51
C GLY A 41 28.90 1.36 -7.17
N GLY A 42 27.67 1.06 -6.74
CA GLY A 42 26.85 0.07 -7.41
C GLY A 42 25.68 -0.50 -6.59
N LEU A 43 24.49 -0.01 -6.95
CA LEU A 43 23.15 -0.65 -6.93
C LEU A 43 22.50 -0.97 -5.57
N ILE A 44 21.58 -0.07 -5.17
CA ILE A 44 20.44 -0.39 -4.31
C ILE A 44 19.50 -1.31 -5.11
N GLY A 45 19.48 -2.61 -4.78
CA GLY A 45 18.45 -3.54 -5.26
C GLY A 45 18.84 -5.03 -5.26
N GLY A 46 17.91 -5.88 -4.80
CA GLY A 46 17.87 -7.31 -5.14
C GLY A 46 17.95 -8.31 -3.97
N ALA A 47 17.27 -9.46 -4.14
CA ALA A 47 17.15 -10.59 -3.21
C ALA A 47 18.45 -11.41 -2.99
N GLY A 48 19.62 -10.88 -3.39
CA GLY A 48 20.87 -11.63 -3.48
C GLY A 48 21.43 -12.15 -2.15
N ASP A 49 20.97 -11.61 -1.02
CA ASP A 49 21.46 -11.97 0.31
C ASP A 49 20.35 -12.16 1.35
N VAL A 50 19.11 -12.44 0.93
CA VAL A 50 18.02 -12.75 1.87
C VAL A 50 18.41 -13.89 2.80
N GLY A 51 18.21 -13.69 4.10
CA GLY A 51 18.65 -14.63 5.13
C GLY A 51 20.05 -14.34 5.67
N ALA A 52 20.74 -13.31 5.20
CA ALA A 52 22.06 -12.94 5.69
C ALA A 52 22.01 -12.11 6.99
N ILE A 53 22.97 -12.36 7.88
CA ILE A 53 23.31 -11.54 9.04
C ILE A 53 24.76 -11.10 8.85
N TYR A 54 24.97 -9.80 8.78
CA TYR A 54 26.30 -9.19 8.71
C TYR A 54 26.66 -8.63 10.08
N TYR A 55 27.62 -9.25 10.75
CA TYR A 55 28.15 -8.76 12.01
C TYR A 55 29.19 -7.68 11.74
N GLY A 56 29.00 -6.49 12.29
CA GLY A 56 29.99 -5.41 12.24
C GLY A 56 31.29 -5.80 12.94
N ALA A 57 32.38 -5.14 12.57
CA ALA A 57 33.63 -5.16 13.31
C ALA A 57 33.37 -4.74 14.77
N VAL A 58 34.12 -5.33 15.71
CA VAL A 58 33.93 -5.09 17.14
C VAL A 58 34.76 -3.86 17.56
N PRO A 59 34.15 -2.75 17.97
CA PRO A 59 34.91 -1.58 18.40
C PRO A 59 35.63 -1.83 19.74
N PRO A 60 36.73 -1.11 20.02
CA PRO A 60 37.36 -1.11 21.33
C PRO A 60 36.38 -0.70 22.44
N ASN A 61 36.48 -1.33 23.62
CA ASN A 61 35.68 -1.01 24.82
C ASN A 61 34.14 -1.06 24.61
N SER A 62 33.66 -1.92 23.71
CA SER A 62 32.24 -2.01 23.34
C SER A 62 31.39 -2.99 24.18
N SER A 63 32.01 -3.70 25.13
CA SER A 63 31.36 -4.77 25.90
C SER A 63 30.22 -4.30 26.81
N THR A 64 30.29 -3.04 27.29
CA THR A 64 29.28 -2.42 28.17
C THR A 64 28.15 -1.74 27.41
N LYS A 65 28.24 -1.63 26.08
CA LYS A 65 27.24 -0.98 25.23
C LYS A 65 26.24 -2.00 24.66
N PRO A 66 24.98 -1.58 24.40
CA PRO A 66 24.00 -2.44 23.73
C PRO A 66 24.50 -2.85 22.34
N VAL A 67 24.07 -4.03 21.90
CA VAL A 67 24.20 -4.47 20.51
C VAL A 67 23.07 -3.86 19.70
N LEU A 68 23.41 -3.26 18.56
CA LEU A 68 22.47 -2.63 17.65
C LEU A 68 22.18 -3.54 16.46
N VAL A 69 20.92 -3.79 16.15
CA VAL A 69 20.49 -4.61 15.01
C VAL A 69 19.75 -3.74 14.02
N PHE A 70 20.27 -3.64 12.81
CA PHE A 70 19.73 -2.81 11.74
C PHE A 70 18.95 -3.67 10.75
N ILE A 71 17.70 -3.29 10.48
CA ILE A 71 16.80 -3.96 9.52
C ILE A 71 16.32 -2.97 8.45
N HIS A 72 16.50 -3.34 7.19
CA HIS A 72 16.12 -2.53 6.02
C HIS A 72 14.61 -2.60 5.72
N GLY A 73 14.18 -1.73 4.81
CA GLY A 73 12.80 -1.68 4.31
C GLY A 73 12.58 -2.39 2.96
N TYR A 74 11.47 -2.04 2.33
CA TYR A 74 11.04 -2.53 1.01
C TYR A 74 12.11 -2.28 -0.07
N THR A 75 12.22 -3.20 -1.04
CA THR A 75 13.16 -3.22 -2.19
C THR A 75 14.67 -3.13 -1.87
N SER A 76 15.05 -3.19 -0.61
CA SER A 76 16.43 -3.01 -0.14
C SER A 76 17.05 -4.31 0.42
N ASN A 77 18.25 -4.20 0.99
CA ASN A 77 18.95 -5.24 1.73
C ASN A 77 19.83 -4.60 2.83
N ALA A 78 20.57 -5.41 3.59
CA ALA A 78 21.41 -4.91 4.69
C ALA A 78 22.41 -3.82 4.27
N ARG A 79 22.89 -3.81 3.03
CA ARG A 79 23.97 -2.92 2.56
C ARG A 79 23.60 -1.43 2.62
N VAL A 80 22.30 -1.11 2.68
CA VAL A 80 21.78 0.27 2.84
C VAL A 80 22.37 1.02 4.03
N TRP A 81 22.94 0.33 5.01
CA TRP A 81 23.52 0.92 6.21
C TRP A 81 25.01 1.28 6.10
N TRP A 82 25.69 0.88 5.01
CA TRP A 82 27.12 1.16 4.79
C TRP A 82 27.52 1.47 3.34
N GLU A 83 26.65 1.24 2.35
CA GLU A 83 26.84 1.69 0.97
C GLU A 83 26.14 3.03 0.77
N ASP A 84 26.91 4.06 0.41
CA ASP A 84 26.46 5.45 0.32
C ASP A 84 25.76 5.97 1.59
N ASN A 85 26.00 5.31 2.73
CA ASN A 85 25.47 5.63 4.04
C ASN A 85 26.56 5.42 5.09
N ASP A 86 26.72 6.39 6.00
CA ASP A 86 27.71 6.38 7.06
C ASP A 86 27.13 5.91 8.42
N MET A 87 25.94 5.29 8.44
CA MET A 87 25.32 4.78 9.66
C MET A 87 26.21 3.74 10.37
N TYR A 88 26.76 2.76 9.64
CA TYR A 88 27.67 1.78 10.21
C TYR A 88 28.93 2.43 10.78
N SER A 89 29.56 3.33 10.02
CA SER A 89 30.80 3.99 10.46
C SER A 89 30.60 4.82 11.71
N LYS A 90 29.48 5.55 11.81
CA LYS A 90 29.14 6.32 13.00
C LYS A 90 28.86 5.44 14.22
N ALA A 91 28.10 4.35 14.06
CA ALA A 91 27.84 3.41 15.13
C ALA A 91 29.13 2.75 15.64
N TYR A 92 30.02 2.34 14.74
CA TYR A 92 31.32 1.78 15.05
C TYR A 92 32.21 2.76 15.81
N ASN A 93 32.34 3.99 15.30
CA ASN A 93 33.15 5.05 15.92
C ASN A 93 32.65 5.45 17.31
N ASP A 94 31.34 5.36 17.53
CA ASP A 94 30.73 5.55 18.84
C ASP A 94 30.76 4.29 19.72
N GLY A 95 31.48 3.24 19.30
CA GLY A 95 31.79 2.07 20.12
C GLY A 95 30.66 1.03 20.21
N TYR A 96 29.71 1.02 19.29
CA TYR A 96 28.60 0.04 19.31
C TYR A 96 28.94 -1.21 18.49
N ARG A 97 28.62 -2.37 19.06
CA ARG A 97 28.57 -3.64 18.31
C ARG A 97 27.30 -3.65 17.46
N THR A 98 27.42 -3.97 16.18
CA THR A 98 26.31 -3.90 15.23
C THR A 98 26.09 -5.21 14.50
N ALA A 99 24.83 -5.53 14.19
CA ALA A 99 24.47 -6.53 13.19
C ALA A 99 23.51 -5.91 12.18
N PHE A 100 23.63 -6.28 10.91
CA PHE A 100 22.76 -5.82 9.83
C PHE A 100 22.11 -7.04 9.20
N VAL A 101 20.78 -7.04 9.08
CA VAL A 101 20.04 -8.21 8.57
C VAL A 101 19.47 -7.95 7.19
N SER A 102 19.48 -8.96 6.33
CA SER A 102 18.79 -8.96 5.04
C SER A 102 17.57 -9.88 5.10
N VAL A 103 16.37 -9.29 5.14
CA VAL A 103 15.09 -9.99 5.04
C VAL A 103 14.58 -9.95 3.60
N HIS A 104 13.41 -10.54 3.30
CA HIS A 104 12.89 -10.47 1.93
C HIS A 104 12.57 -9.01 1.55
N PRO A 105 13.00 -8.54 0.37
CA PRO A 105 12.75 -7.18 -0.09
C PRO A 105 11.29 -6.92 -0.48
N ASP A 106 10.50 -7.97 -0.72
CA ASP A 106 9.20 -7.91 -1.42
C ASP A 106 8.10 -8.78 -0.78
N LYS A 107 8.38 -9.44 0.37
CA LYS A 107 7.40 -10.27 1.09
C LYS A 107 6.66 -9.54 2.21
N SER A 108 5.56 -10.13 2.67
CA SER A 108 4.76 -9.64 3.80
C SER A 108 5.57 -9.48 5.10
N MET A 109 5.05 -8.69 6.04
CA MET A 109 5.66 -8.57 7.38
C MET A 109 5.53 -9.84 8.22
N TRP A 110 4.61 -10.74 7.87
CA TRP A 110 4.48 -12.04 8.52
C TRP A 110 5.70 -12.91 8.21
N ALA A 111 6.01 -13.08 6.92
CA ALA A 111 7.18 -13.83 6.47
C ALA A 111 8.48 -13.22 6.99
N ASN A 112 8.65 -11.89 6.86
CA ASN A 112 9.84 -11.21 7.36
C ASN A 112 9.93 -11.21 8.88
N GLY A 113 8.82 -11.09 9.60
CA GLY A 113 8.78 -11.09 11.06
C GLY A 113 9.24 -12.43 11.64
N GLU A 114 8.82 -13.54 11.05
CA GLU A 114 9.27 -14.88 11.46
C GLU A 114 10.78 -15.06 11.24
N MET A 115 11.25 -14.71 10.04
CA MET A 115 12.67 -14.75 9.71
C MET A 115 13.49 -13.88 10.66
N PHE A 116 13.03 -12.65 10.91
CA PHE A 116 13.73 -11.70 11.76
C PHE A 116 13.75 -12.13 13.23
N ALA A 117 12.66 -12.71 13.75
CA ALA A 117 12.64 -13.31 15.09
C ALA A 117 13.73 -14.39 15.25
N SER A 118 13.93 -15.21 14.22
CA SER A 118 15.00 -16.22 14.19
C SER A 118 16.40 -15.58 14.15
N MET A 119 16.59 -14.53 13.35
CA MET A 119 17.84 -13.78 13.28
C MET A 119 18.19 -13.08 14.60
N LEU A 120 17.21 -12.46 15.28
CA LEU A 120 17.40 -11.82 16.58
C LEU A 120 17.91 -12.81 17.64
N ASN A 121 17.39 -14.03 17.66
CA ASN A 121 17.88 -15.08 18.54
C ASN A 121 19.35 -15.45 18.24
N ARG A 122 19.72 -15.58 16.96
CA ARG A 122 21.11 -15.86 16.55
C ARG A 122 22.06 -14.74 16.94
N ILE A 123 21.69 -13.49 16.67
CA ILE A 123 22.50 -12.31 16.98
C ILE A 123 22.73 -12.20 18.50
N ALA A 124 21.66 -12.37 19.29
CA ALA A 124 21.75 -12.33 20.74
C ALA A 124 22.74 -13.41 21.26
N ASN A 125 22.65 -14.62 20.72
CA ASN A 125 23.56 -15.72 21.07
C ASN A 125 25.01 -15.44 20.61
N TYR A 126 25.21 -14.93 19.40
CA TYR A 126 26.53 -14.60 18.84
C TYR A 126 27.29 -13.60 19.73
N TYR A 127 26.61 -12.54 20.18
CA TYR A 127 27.22 -11.54 21.05
C TYR A 127 27.18 -11.88 22.55
N GLY A 128 26.58 -13.02 22.92
CA GLY A 128 26.41 -13.42 24.32
C GLY A 128 25.54 -12.43 25.13
N VAL A 129 24.55 -11.80 24.49
CA VAL A 129 23.66 -10.82 25.12
C VAL A 129 22.24 -11.35 25.24
N ASN A 130 21.53 -10.93 26.28
CA ASN A 130 20.11 -11.31 26.44
C ASN A 130 19.20 -10.51 25.50
N ARG A 131 19.55 -9.25 25.23
CA ARG A 131 18.75 -8.33 24.43
C ARG A 131 19.59 -7.43 23.54
N VAL A 132 18.98 -7.00 22.45
CA VAL A 132 19.51 -6.03 21.49
C VAL A 132 18.59 -4.81 21.37
N VAL A 133 19.09 -3.75 20.74
CA VAL A 133 18.28 -2.60 20.29
C VAL A 133 18.13 -2.71 18.78
N VAL A 134 16.91 -2.59 18.27
CA VAL A 134 16.63 -2.64 16.83
C VAL A 134 16.53 -1.23 16.27
N ILE A 135 17.18 -0.98 15.13
CA ILE A 135 17.03 0.23 14.32
C ILE A 135 16.41 -0.22 13.00
N ALA A 136 15.22 0.27 12.70
CA ALA A 136 14.40 -0.22 11.62
C ALA A 136 13.99 0.90 10.68
N HIS A 137 14.29 0.75 9.40
CA HIS A 137 13.90 1.71 8.37
C HIS A 137 12.64 1.25 7.63
N SER A 138 11.71 2.18 7.38
CA SER A 138 10.55 1.95 6.52
C SER A 138 9.80 0.67 6.92
N LYS A 139 9.51 -0.24 5.98
CA LYS A 139 8.86 -1.54 6.21
C LYS A 139 9.55 -2.39 7.31
N GLY A 140 10.86 -2.26 7.52
CA GLY A 140 11.58 -3.01 8.57
C GLY A 140 11.01 -2.79 9.98
N GLY A 141 10.34 -1.65 10.22
CA GLY A 141 9.68 -1.38 11.49
C GLY A 141 8.39 -2.17 11.72
N VAL A 142 7.60 -2.43 10.66
CA VAL A 142 6.43 -3.33 10.76
C VAL A 142 6.86 -4.81 10.78
N ASP A 143 7.95 -5.16 10.10
CA ASP A 143 8.57 -6.49 10.20
C ASP A 143 9.06 -6.76 11.63
N SER A 144 9.66 -5.74 12.26
CA SER A 144 10.05 -5.78 13.68
C SER A 144 8.83 -5.93 14.60
N ASP A 145 7.74 -5.21 14.34
CA ASP A 145 6.52 -5.32 15.15
C ASP A 145 5.92 -6.74 15.08
N ALA A 146 5.86 -7.32 13.87
CA ALA A 146 5.45 -8.71 13.68
C ALA A 146 6.37 -9.69 14.44
N ALA A 147 7.69 -9.54 14.30
CA ALA A 147 8.67 -10.38 14.98
C ALA A 147 8.49 -10.35 16.52
N LEU A 148 8.32 -9.16 17.09
CA LEU A 148 8.23 -8.98 18.54
C LEU A 148 6.89 -9.44 19.09
N VAL A 149 5.78 -9.02 18.47
CA VAL A 149 4.43 -9.23 19.01
C VAL A 149 3.94 -10.63 18.71
N HIS A 150 4.05 -11.07 17.46
CA HIS A 150 3.42 -12.31 16.97
C HIS A 150 4.38 -13.51 16.95
N TYR A 151 5.68 -13.28 16.71
CA TYR A 151 6.70 -14.36 16.74
C TYR A 151 7.54 -14.40 18.03
N GLY A 152 7.11 -13.68 19.07
CA GLY A 152 7.64 -13.82 20.43
C GLY A 152 9.04 -13.23 20.66
N ALA A 153 9.60 -12.46 19.73
CA ALA A 153 10.94 -11.88 19.85
C ALA A 153 11.02 -10.72 20.87
N TYR A 154 9.91 -10.30 21.48
CA TYR A 154 9.87 -9.22 22.50
C TYR A 154 10.84 -9.44 23.66
N ASN A 155 11.21 -10.70 23.98
CA ASN A 155 12.13 -11.01 25.07
C ASN A 155 13.61 -10.76 24.70
N ARG A 156 13.93 -10.74 23.39
CA ARG A 156 15.27 -10.50 22.81
C ARG A 156 15.52 -9.03 22.44
N VAL A 157 14.52 -8.17 22.55
CA VAL A 157 14.63 -6.77 22.16
C VAL A 157 14.31 -5.86 23.32
N GLU A 158 15.21 -4.93 23.62
CA GLU A 158 14.98 -3.91 24.64
C GLU A 158 14.08 -2.79 24.10
N ARG A 159 14.40 -2.26 22.91
CA ARG A 159 13.55 -1.32 22.16
C ARG A 159 13.75 -1.43 20.64
N VAL A 160 12.76 -0.95 19.91
CA VAL A 160 12.82 -0.72 18.47
C VAL A 160 12.77 0.79 18.21
N ILE A 161 13.72 1.29 17.43
CA ILE A 161 13.75 2.66 16.92
C ILE A 161 13.35 2.59 15.45
N THR A 162 12.21 3.16 15.08
CA THR A 162 11.71 3.15 13.71
C THR A 162 11.97 4.48 13.01
N LEU A 163 12.34 4.42 11.73
CA LEU A 163 12.69 5.55 10.88
C LEU A 163 11.77 5.54 9.67
N GLY A 164 10.73 6.39 9.68
CA GLY A 164 9.80 6.54 8.55
C GLY A 164 8.92 5.30 8.32
N THR A 165 8.66 4.49 9.35
CA THR A 165 7.91 3.24 9.20
C THR A 165 6.41 3.48 8.99
N PRO A 166 5.77 2.93 7.95
CA PRO A 166 4.33 3.07 7.71
C PRO A 166 3.49 2.15 8.62
N HIS A 167 3.38 2.46 9.91
CA HIS A 167 2.60 1.66 10.87
C HIS A 167 1.10 1.60 10.56
N PHE A 168 0.58 2.57 9.80
CA PHE A 168 -0.78 2.60 9.26
C PHE A 168 -0.81 2.56 7.71
N GLY A 169 0.27 2.09 7.09
CA GLY A 169 0.36 1.93 5.63
C GLY A 169 0.65 3.24 4.88
N THR A 170 0.57 3.20 3.56
CA THR A 170 0.77 4.38 2.71
C THR A 170 -0.28 4.46 1.59
N PRO A 171 -0.81 5.66 1.28
CA PRO A 171 -1.68 5.85 0.12
C PRO A 171 -1.05 5.41 -1.21
N LEU A 172 0.29 5.39 -1.33
CA LEU A 172 0.97 4.88 -2.53
C LEU A 172 0.69 3.38 -2.75
N ALA A 173 0.61 2.59 -1.69
CA ALA A 173 0.28 1.17 -1.76
C ALA A 173 -1.19 0.97 -2.16
N ASN A 174 -2.10 1.82 -1.68
CA ASN A 174 -3.49 1.83 -2.13
C ASN A 174 -3.59 2.12 -3.63
N LEU A 175 -2.87 3.15 -4.11
CA LEU A 175 -2.84 3.51 -5.53
C LEU A 175 -2.35 2.33 -6.38
N ALA A 176 -1.24 1.69 -6.00
CA ALA A 176 -0.68 0.54 -6.72
C ALA A 176 -1.64 -0.67 -6.82
N GLN A 177 -2.53 -0.86 -5.84
CA GLN A 177 -3.49 -1.98 -5.77
C GLN A 177 -4.94 -1.58 -6.15
N SER A 178 -5.18 -0.33 -6.52
CA SER A 178 -6.53 0.24 -6.72
C SER A 178 -7.33 -0.37 -7.86
N GLY A 179 -6.70 -0.96 -8.86
CA GLY A 179 -7.37 -1.32 -10.12
C GLY A 179 -7.33 -0.21 -11.18
N TRP A 180 -7.26 1.07 -10.78
CA TRP A 180 -7.18 2.22 -11.70
C TRP A 180 -5.86 2.29 -12.44
N VAL A 181 -4.77 1.98 -11.74
CA VAL A 181 -3.40 2.02 -12.29
C VAL A 181 -2.70 0.66 -12.17
N SER A 182 -3.42 -0.40 -11.79
CA SER A 182 -2.82 -1.72 -11.52
C SER A 182 -2.43 -2.50 -12.79
N TRP A 183 -3.08 -2.24 -13.93
CA TRP A 183 -2.67 -2.85 -15.20
C TRP A 183 -1.30 -2.31 -15.65
N LEU A 184 -0.94 -1.11 -15.18
CA LEU A 184 0.38 -0.52 -15.34
C LEU A 184 1.39 -1.08 -14.31
N SER A 185 0.97 -1.51 -13.12
CA SER A 185 1.89 -2.09 -12.13
C SER A 185 2.49 -3.45 -12.52
N TYR A 186 1.88 -4.16 -13.50
CA TYR A 186 2.48 -5.34 -14.15
C TYR A 186 3.69 -4.99 -15.03
N VAL A 187 3.76 -3.76 -15.55
CA VAL A 187 4.93 -3.21 -16.26
C VAL A 187 5.96 -2.67 -15.25
N PHE A 188 5.52 -2.24 -14.06
CA PHE A 188 6.35 -1.51 -13.08
C PHE A 188 6.87 -2.33 -11.88
N GLY A 189 6.57 -3.63 -11.79
CA GLY A 189 7.24 -4.57 -10.87
C GLY A 189 6.88 -4.44 -9.37
N GLN A 190 5.81 -3.73 -9.02
CA GLN A 190 5.47 -3.41 -7.62
C GLN A 190 4.29 -4.19 -7.04
N LYS A 191 3.64 -5.07 -7.82
CA LYS A 191 2.55 -5.92 -7.33
C LYS A 191 3.10 -7.17 -6.66
N ASN A 192 3.56 -7.03 -5.42
CA ASN A 192 4.05 -8.11 -4.58
C ASN A 192 3.39 -8.06 -3.19
N GLU A 193 3.69 -9.07 -2.37
CA GLU A 193 3.14 -9.20 -1.01
C GLU A 193 3.49 -7.98 -0.14
N ALA A 194 4.68 -7.39 -0.26
CA ALA A 194 5.09 -6.24 0.53
C ALA A 194 4.22 -5.00 0.24
N THR A 195 4.04 -4.64 -1.03
CA THR A 195 3.14 -3.53 -1.42
C THR A 195 1.71 -3.83 -0.99
N TYR A 196 1.29 -5.08 -1.12
CA TYR A 196 -0.04 -5.51 -0.69
C TYR A 196 -0.29 -5.30 0.81
N VAL A 197 0.61 -5.73 1.68
CA VAL A 197 0.41 -5.57 3.13
C VAL A 197 0.58 -4.11 3.60
N LEU A 198 1.22 -3.25 2.81
CA LEU A 198 1.41 -1.83 3.14
C LEU A 198 0.23 -0.92 2.76
N GLN A 199 -0.84 -1.49 2.20
CA GLN A 199 -2.13 -0.80 2.03
C GLN A 199 -2.67 -0.33 3.38
N THR A 200 -3.34 0.82 3.41
CA THR A 200 -3.83 1.43 4.66
C THR A 200 -4.83 0.53 5.40
N GLY A 201 -5.76 -0.10 4.67
CA GLY A 201 -6.73 -1.04 5.21
C GLY A 201 -6.10 -2.34 5.71
N TYR A 202 -5.05 -2.83 5.06
CA TYR A 202 -4.29 -3.98 5.56
C TYR A 202 -3.58 -3.61 6.88
N MET A 203 -3.00 -2.42 6.97
CA MET A 203 -2.36 -1.96 8.19
C MET A 203 -3.36 -1.68 9.32
N ASP A 204 -4.57 -1.22 9.03
CA ASP A 204 -5.67 -1.15 9.99
C ASP A 204 -6.03 -2.55 10.53
N TYR A 205 -6.10 -3.56 9.65
CA TYR A 205 -6.23 -4.96 10.06
C TYR A 205 -5.05 -5.40 10.95
N PHE A 206 -3.82 -5.13 10.53
CA PHE A 206 -2.63 -5.48 11.32
C PHE A 206 -2.66 -4.85 12.70
N ARG A 207 -3.07 -3.58 12.82
CA ARG A 207 -3.30 -2.91 14.11
C ARG A 207 -4.41 -3.59 14.92
N SER A 208 -5.51 -3.98 14.28
CA SER A 208 -6.64 -4.64 14.95
C SER A 208 -6.25 -5.97 15.62
N VAL A 209 -5.26 -6.69 15.08
CA VAL A 209 -4.75 -7.95 15.66
C VAL A 209 -3.52 -7.76 16.54
N THR A 210 -2.74 -6.69 16.33
CA THR A 210 -1.49 -6.41 17.05
C THR A 210 -1.71 -5.62 18.33
N ASP A 211 -2.55 -4.59 18.29
CA ASP A 211 -2.75 -3.68 19.41
C ASP A 211 -3.41 -4.31 20.63
N PRO A 212 -4.36 -5.28 20.51
CA PRO A 212 -4.87 -6.03 21.66
C PRO A 212 -3.99 -7.22 22.06
N HIS A 213 -2.92 -7.53 21.32
CA HIS A 213 -2.11 -8.73 21.56
C HIS A 213 -1.39 -8.66 22.93
N PRO A 214 -1.33 -9.75 23.72
CA PRO A 214 -0.74 -9.75 25.06
C PRO A 214 0.77 -9.42 25.09
N ASN A 215 1.48 -9.62 23.98
CA ASN A 215 2.89 -9.22 23.87
C ASN A 215 3.08 -7.74 23.54
N ARG A 216 2.06 -7.01 23.06
CA ARG A 216 2.20 -5.61 22.65
C ARG A 216 2.66 -4.69 23.79
N PRO A 217 2.13 -4.77 25.02
CA PRO A 217 2.67 -4.02 26.18
C PRO A 217 4.11 -4.42 26.57
N ARG A 218 4.62 -5.56 26.06
CA ARG A 218 5.98 -6.05 26.32
C ARG A 218 7.00 -5.50 25.32
N THR A 219 6.56 -4.74 24.32
CA THR A 219 7.42 -4.05 23.36
C THR A 219 7.67 -2.61 23.77
N ASN A 220 8.79 -2.03 23.33
CA ASN A 220 9.12 -0.62 23.54
C ASN A 220 9.53 -0.02 22.19
N PHE A 221 8.74 0.90 21.67
CA PHE A 221 8.96 1.52 20.37
C PHE A 221 9.24 3.02 20.53
N ARG A 222 10.17 3.53 19.70
CA ARG A 222 10.46 4.95 19.54
C ARG A 222 10.40 5.28 18.05
N THR A 223 9.49 6.14 17.66
CA THR A 223 9.18 6.38 16.24
C THR A 223 9.69 7.75 15.79
N PHE A 224 10.44 7.77 14.70
CA PHE A 224 10.79 8.97 13.96
C PHE A 224 9.92 9.07 12.72
N GLY A 225 9.17 10.18 12.62
CA GLY A 225 8.49 10.58 11.39
C GLY A 225 9.24 11.72 10.72
N ALA A 226 9.21 11.75 9.40
CA ALA A 226 9.76 12.82 8.59
C ALA A 226 8.69 13.45 7.69
N TRP A 227 8.99 14.63 7.14
CA TRP A 227 8.05 15.42 6.35
C TRP A 227 8.70 16.19 5.19
N GLY A 228 10.00 16.01 4.96
CA GLY A 228 10.69 16.55 3.80
C GLY A 228 10.61 15.56 2.64
N TYR A 229 10.53 16.03 1.40
CA TYR A 229 10.70 15.15 0.23
C TYR A 229 11.40 15.95 -0.88
N SER A 230 12.22 15.27 -1.66
CA SER A 230 13.09 15.89 -2.67
C SER A 230 13.60 14.86 -3.68
N GLY A 231 14.16 15.33 -4.79
CA GLY A 231 14.70 14.47 -5.84
C GLY A 231 13.62 13.58 -6.43
N VAL A 232 13.92 12.28 -6.57
CA VAL A 232 13.00 11.28 -7.15
C VAL A 232 11.67 11.17 -6.37
N LEU A 233 11.69 11.47 -5.06
CA LEU A 233 10.52 11.42 -4.18
C LEU A 233 9.60 12.66 -4.26
N THR A 234 9.91 13.62 -5.13
CA THR A 234 9.11 14.86 -5.27
C THR A 234 7.68 14.57 -5.69
N VAL A 235 7.55 13.66 -6.64
CA VAL A 235 6.31 13.24 -7.29
C VAL A 235 5.42 12.48 -6.31
N SER A 236 5.95 11.41 -5.73
CA SER A 236 5.23 10.63 -4.72
C SER A 236 4.87 11.48 -3.51
N GLY A 237 5.76 12.38 -3.06
CA GLY A 237 5.48 13.31 -1.98
C GLY A 237 4.38 14.32 -2.30
N TRP A 238 4.30 14.77 -3.55
CA TRP A 238 3.20 15.60 -4.01
C TRP A 238 1.88 14.83 -4.02
N TYR A 239 1.82 13.62 -4.58
CA TYR A 239 0.62 12.78 -4.51
C TYR A 239 0.14 12.56 -3.06
N LEU A 240 1.07 12.35 -2.13
CA LEU A 240 0.77 12.21 -0.71
C LEU A 240 0.19 13.49 -0.11
N ASN A 241 0.64 14.69 -0.52
CA ASN A 241 0.00 15.95 -0.09
C ASN A 241 -1.47 16.03 -0.49
N LEU A 242 -1.80 15.51 -1.68
CA LEU A 242 -3.18 15.48 -2.16
C LEU A 242 -4.02 14.52 -1.31
N ASN A 243 -3.42 13.47 -0.74
CA ASN A 243 -4.10 12.39 -0.02
C ASN A 243 -3.84 12.39 1.51
N GLY A 244 -3.94 13.58 2.11
CA GLY A 244 -3.89 13.75 3.57
C GLY A 244 -2.48 13.85 4.18
N GLY A 245 -1.42 13.77 3.37
CA GLY A 245 -0.01 13.92 3.76
C GLY A 245 0.55 15.34 3.63
N ASN A 246 -0.31 16.36 3.55
CA ASN A 246 0.13 17.76 3.49
C ASN A 246 0.58 18.29 4.85
N LYS A 247 1.19 19.49 4.86
CA LYS A 247 1.74 20.12 6.08
C LYS A 247 0.69 20.35 7.17
N ASP A 248 -0.57 20.59 6.82
CA ASP A 248 -1.65 20.74 7.79
C ASP A 248 -1.89 19.46 8.61
N ASN A 249 -1.53 18.31 8.05
CA ASN A 249 -1.58 17.00 8.70
C ASN A 249 -0.20 16.47 9.14
N GLY A 250 0.84 17.30 9.06
CA GLY A 250 2.20 16.97 9.50
C GLY A 250 3.17 16.60 8.39
N GLY A 251 2.73 16.65 7.13
CA GLY A 251 3.56 16.38 5.96
C GLY A 251 3.76 14.89 5.68
N ASN A 252 4.70 14.61 4.78
CA ASN A 252 5.08 13.27 4.36
C ASN A 252 6.54 13.27 3.92
N ASP A 253 7.20 12.12 3.96
CA ASP A 253 8.63 11.99 3.62
C ASP A 253 8.89 11.62 2.15
N GLY A 254 7.85 11.69 1.31
CA GLY A 254 7.87 11.23 -0.08
C GLY A 254 7.38 9.79 -0.25
N VAL A 255 7.21 9.01 0.82
CA VAL A 255 6.69 7.64 0.76
C VAL A 255 5.60 7.40 1.81
N VAL A 256 5.73 8.00 2.99
CA VAL A 256 4.88 7.77 4.16
C VAL A 256 4.39 9.11 4.71
N ASN A 257 3.09 9.21 4.95
CA ASN A 257 2.51 10.34 5.68
C ASN A 257 3.03 10.34 7.12
N TYR A 258 3.43 11.49 7.66
CA TYR A 258 3.95 11.63 9.02
C TYR A 258 3.01 11.00 10.08
N ASN A 259 1.71 11.13 9.90
CA ASN A 259 0.74 10.50 10.80
C ASN A 259 0.78 8.96 10.76
N SER A 260 1.05 8.37 9.60
CA SER A 260 1.21 6.91 9.49
C SER A 260 2.46 6.38 10.19
N THR A 261 3.45 7.24 10.47
CA THR A 261 4.67 6.81 11.18
C THR A 261 4.50 6.65 12.68
N LYS A 262 3.35 7.08 13.21
CA LYS A 262 3.02 6.97 14.63
C LYS A 262 2.53 5.56 14.93
N ARG A 263 3.12 4.91 15.93
CA ARG A 263 2.69 3.59 16.41
C ARG A 263 1.97 3.74 17.75
N PRO A 264 0.75 3.19 17.95
CA PRO A 264 0.15 3.15 19.27
C PRO A 264 1.09 2.49 20.31
N ASN A 265 1.19 3.00 21.54
CA ASN A 265 2.19 2.53 22.54
C ASN A 265 3.65 2.70 22.04
N SER A 266 3.99 3.89 21.54
CA SER A 266 5.38 4.28 21.26
C SER A 266 5.62 5.75 21.58
N ALA A 267 6.87 6.08 21.90
CA ALA A 267 7.31 7.46 22.02
C ALA A 267 7.54 8.07 20.63
N VAL A 268 6.95 9.25 20.38
CA VAL A 268 7.17 10.02 19.14
C VAL A 268 8.34 10.98 19.36
N ILE A 269 9.43 10.81 18.61
CA ILE A 269 10.67 11.57 18.84
C ILE A 269 10.68 12.92 18.11
N PHE A 270 10.24 12.91 16.86
CA PHE A 270 10.03 14.12 16.06
C PHE A 270 8.54 14.39 16.00
N GLY A 271 8.15 15.55 16.52
CA GLY A 271 6.77 16.02 16.49
C GLY A 271 6.30 16.42 15.10
N LYS A 272 5.05 16.88 15.02
CA LYS A 272 4.46 17.37 13.76
C LYS A 272 5.30 18.53 13.22
N LEU A 273 5.76 18.42 11.97
CA LEU A 273 6.60 19.42 11.29
C LEU A 273 7.87 19.82 12.07
N ASP A 274 8.41 18.92 12.88
CA ASP A 274 9.68 19.14 13.57
C ASP A 274 10.80 19.38 12.55
N SER A 275 11.53 20.49 12.65
CA SER A 275 12.55 20.85 11.64
C SER A 275 13.64 19.80 11.47
N ARG A 276 13.90 18.98 12.50
CA ARG A 276 14.84 17.86 12.45
C ARG A 276 14.36 16.72 11.56
N GLY A 277 13.04 16.61 11.36
CA GLY A 277 12.39 15.66 10.47
C GLY A 277 12.17 16.18 9.05
N ASN A 278 12.75 17.34 8.67
CA ASN A 278 12.71 17.83 7.29
C ASN A 278 13.76 17.11 6.41
N VAL A 279 13.58 15.80 6.27
CA VAL A 279 14.40 14.89 5.48
C VAL A 279 13.48 13.97 4.69
N ASN A 280 13.93 13.46 3.55
CA ASN A 280 13.17 12.50 2.75
C ASN A 280 13.28 11.06 3.27
N HIS A 281 12.49 10.17 2.68
CA HIS A 281 12.36 8.78 3.12
C HIS A 281 13.67 7.99 3.11
N PHE A 282 14.63 8.33 2.26
CA PHE A 282 15.96 7.71 2.26
C PHE A 282 16.89 8.39 3.27
N GLU A 283 16.82 9.72 3.34
CA GLU A 283 17.65 10.54 4.22
C GLU A 283 17.39 10.28 5.71
N ILE A 284 16.17 9.85 6.08
CA ILE A 284 15.85 9.47 7.46
C ILE A 284 16.60 8.19 7.92
N ALA A 285 17.23 7.45 7.01
CA ALA A 285 18.09 6.31 7.31
C ALA A 285 19.59 6.64 7.23
N GLU A 286 19.97 7.86 6.83
CA GLU A 286 21.36 8.26 6.68
C GLU A 286 22.01 8.60 8.03
N GLY A 287 23.18 8.02 8.30
CA GLY A 287 23.92 8.27 9.55
C GLY A 287 24.23 9.75 9.78
N SER A 288 24.66 10.46 8.75
CA SER A 288 25.08 11.86 8.75
C SER A 288 23.98 12.80 9.22
N LYS A 289 22.73 12.43 8.95
CA LYS A 289 21.53 13.18 9.33
C LYS A 289 20.95 12.71 10.64
N MET A 290 20.93 11.40 10.88
CA MET A 290 20.05 10.82 11.90
C MET A 290 20.75 10.18 13.10
N TRP A 291 22.04 9.85 13.00
CA TRP A 291 22.71 9.08 14.04
C TRP A 291 22.74 9.76 15.41
N SER A 292 22.94 11.08 15.47
CA SER A 292 22.95 11.81 16.75
C SER A 292 21.61 11.70 17.47
N TYR A 293 20.49 11.74 16.74
CA TYR A 293 19.15 11.58 17.27
C TYR A 293 18.86 10.13 17.67
N ILE A 294 19.24 9.15 16.83
CA ILE A 294 19.12 7.73 17.13
C ILE A 294 19.91 7.38 18.40
N LYS A 295 21.16 7.84 18.50
CA LYS A 295 22.04 7.65 19.67
C LYS A 295 21.41 8.21 20.93
N GLY A 296 20.77 9.37 20.86
CA GLY A 296 20.04 9.96 21.98
C GLY A 296 18.84 9.14 22.46
N GLN A 297 18.39 8.16 21.68
CA GLN A 297 17.31 7.23 22.02
C GLN A 297 17.81 5.85 22.44
N LEU A 298 19.12 5.60 22.48
CA LEU A 298 19.68 4.35 22.98
C LEU A 298 19.57 4.29 24.51
N PRO A 299 19.36 3.09 25.10
CA PRO A 299 19.21 2.97 26.54
C PRO A 299 20.52 3.29 27.26
N GLY A 300 20.43 4.05 28.37
CA GLY A 300 21.58 4.39 29.20
C GLY A 300 22.10 3.22 30.05
N SER A 301 21.31 2.14 30.16
CA SER A 301 21.67 0.89 30.82
C SER A 301 21.13 -0.30 30.03
N LEU A 302 21.66 -1.51 30.27
CA LEU A 302 21.12 -2.73 29.64
C LEU A 302 19.80 -3.22 30.27
N SER A 303 19.21 -2.45 31.20
CA SER A 303 17.92 -2.73 31.82
C SER A 303 16.78 -2.12 31.00
N ARG A 304 15.59 -2.72 31.09
CA ARG A 304 14.43 -2.27 30.31
C ARG A 304 13.86 -0.98 30.89
N GLU A 305 13.85 0.08 30.10
CA GLU A 305 13.10 1.29 30.44
C GLU A 305 11.60 1.07 30.22
N GLN A 306 10.78 1.63 31.11
CA GLN A 306 9.34 1.72 30.88
C GLN A 306 9.08 2.71 29.73
N ALA A 307 8.10 2.40 28.88
CA ALA A 307 7.71 3.27 27.78
C ALA A 307 7.17 4.62 28.32
N ALA A 308 7.59 5.74 27.72
CA ALA A 308 7.12 7.09 28.06
C ALA A 308 6.31 7.69 26.91
N GLU A 309 5.34 8.55 27.29
CA GLU A 309 4.26 9.17 26.50
C GLU A 309 3.73 8.38 25.31
N MET A 310 2.58 7.76 25.57
CA MET A 310 1.93 6.79 24.72
C MET A 310 1.02 7.55 23.77
N ILE A 311 1.23 7.43 22.46
CA ILE A 311 0.14 7.66 21.50
C ILE A 311 -1.07 6.91 22.04
N ASP A 312 -2.17 7.64 22.27
CA ASP A 312 -3.42 7.11 22.81
C ASP A 312 -3.79 5.85 22.01
N GLY A 313 -4.33 4.83 22.69
CA GLY A 313 -4.91 3.67 22.02
C GLY A 313 -6.05 4.06 21.08
N ASN A 314 -6.58 5.27 21.23
CA ASN A 314 -7.53 5.92 20.34
C ASN A 314 -6.84 6.67 19.16
N TYR A 315 -6.12 5.94 18.29
CA TYR A 315 -5.46 6.53 17.11
C TYR A 315 -5.66 5.70 15.84
N ASN A 316 -6.30 6.30 14.83
CA ASN A 316 -6.37 5.77 13.47
C ASN A 316 -6.33 6.94 12.45
N PRO A 317 -5.22 7.15 11.72
CA PRO A 317 -5.12 8.18 10.70
C PRO A 317 -5.87 7.83 9.39
N ASN A 318 -6.32 6.59 9.22
CA ASN A 318 -7.04 6.11 8.04
C ASN A 318 -8.57 6.23 8.17
N ALA A 319 -9.09 6.59 9.35
CA ALA A 319 -10.53 6.74 9.59
C ALA A 319 -11.19 7.83 8.73
N VAL A 320 -10.41 8.84 8.34
CA VAL A 320 -10.84 9.93 7.46
C VAL A 320 -9.80 10.09 6.36
N VAL A 321 -10.24 9.96 5.11
CA VAL A 321 -9.38 10.08 3.93
C VAL A 321 -9.76 11.35 3.19
N GLU A 322 -8.78 12.20 2.89
CA GLU A 322 -9.00 13.40 2.11
C GLU A 322 -8.31 13.28 0.77
N SER A 323 -8.92 13.79 -0.31
CA SER A 323 -8.25 13.86 -1.61
C SER A 323 -8.64 15.08 -2.42
N SER A 324 -7.66 15.73 -3.04
CA SER A 324 -7.86 16.74 -4.09
C SER A 324 -7.37 16.28 -5.47
N ALA A 325 -7.04 14.99 -5.61
CA ALA A 325 -6.47 14.44 -6.83
C ALA A 325 -7.53 14.08 -7.87
N GLN A 326 -7.18 14.26 -9.15
CA GLN A 326 -7.74 13.55 -10.29
C GLN A 326 -6.73 12.46 -10.66
N VAL A 327 -7.17 11.21 -10.74
CA VAL A 327 -6.34 10.09 -11.17
C VAL A 327 -6.95 9.50 -12.43
N ILE A 328 -6.24 9.59 -13.55
CA ILE A 328 -6.73 9.20 -14.86
C ILE A 328 -5.71 8.25 -15.48
N ALA A 329 -6.15 7.05 -15.87
CA ALA A 329 -5.36 6.17 -16.72
C ALA A 329 -5.73 6.39 -18.19
N ALA A 330 -4.73 6.31 -19.08
CA ALA A 330 -4.95 6.38 -20.51
C ALA A 330 -4.05 5.40 -21.28
N GLU A 331 -4.63 4.57 -22.14
CA GLU A 331 -3.89 3.60 -22.94
C GLU A 331 -3.42 4.10 -24.31
N ASN A 332 -4.10 5.11 -24.84
CA ASN A 332 -3.85 5.65 -26.18
C ASN A 332 -3.09 6.99 -26.12
N GLY A 333 -2.39 7.23 -25.01
CA GLY A 333 -1.69 8.46 -24.69
C GLY A 333 -2.53 9.74 -24.76
N ASN A 334 -3.86 9.65 -24.60
CA ASN A 334 -4.75 10.81 -24.51
C ASN A 334 -5.57 10.75 -23.22
N ALA A 335 -5.41 11.77 -22.37
CA ALA A 335 -6.14 11.91 -21.12
C ALA A 335 -6.82 13.28 -21.04
N THR A 336 -7.87 13.38 -20.23
CA THR A 336 -8.61 14.62 -19.99
C THR A 336 -8.51 14.99 -18.51
N VAL A 337 -8.19 16.25 -18.22
CA VAL A 337 -8.23 16.83 -16.87
C VAL A 337 -9.28 17.93 -16.82
N LEU A 338 -10.14 17.91 -15.79
CA LEU A 338 -11.17 18.91 -15.57
C LEU A 338 -10.66 20.01 -14.64
N ILE A 339 -10.83 21.27 -15.04
CA ILE A 339 -10.43 22.44 -14.25
C ILE A 339 -11.66 23.18 -13.74
N GLU A 340 -11.72 23.34 -12.43
CA GLU A 340 -12.83 23.97 -11.73
C GLU A 340 -12.79 25.50 -11.84
N PRO A 341 -13.96 26.18 -11.86
CA PRO A 341 -14.04 27.63 -11.76
C PRO A 341 -13.29 28.19 -10.55
N GLY A 342 -12.49 29.22 -10.80
CA GLY A 342 -11.73 29.91 -9.75
C GLY A 342 -10.45 29.20 -9.30
N ALA A 343 -10.04 28.12 -9.98
CA ALA A 343 -8.75 27.49 -9.73
C ALA A 343 -7.60 28.51 -9.86
N ARG A 344 -6.75 28.58 -8.84
CA ARG A 344 -5.61 29.51 -8.80
C ARG A 344 -4.37 28.96 -9.50
N ALA A 345 -4.24 27.64 -9.52
CA ALA A 345 -3.22 26.92 -10.26
C ALA A 345 -3.72 25.51 -10.59
N LEU A 346 -3.23 24.95 -11.70
CA LEU A 346 -3.34 23.55 -12.06
C LEU A 346 -1.95 22.93 -11.95
N LYS A 347 -1.84 21.82 -11.22
CA LYS A 347 -0.62 21.00 -11.13
C LYS A 347 -0.88 19.63 -11.72
N ILE A 348 0.02 19.17 -12.59
CA ILE A 348 -0.09 17.92 -13.32
C ILE A 348 1.22 17.15 -13.22
N GLU A 349 1.11 15.86 -12.95
CA GLU A 349 2.15 14.87 -13.14
C GLU A 349 1.62 13.77 -14.06
N VAL A 350 2.40 13.41 -15.08
CA VAL A 350 2.08 12.38 -16.05
C VAL A 350 3.19 11.36 -16.04
N PHE A 351 2.82 10.10 -15.83
CA PHE A 351 3.72 8.97 -15.86
C PHE A 351 3.54 8.24 -17.17
N THR A 352 4.62 7.94 -17.87
CA THR A 352 4.60 7.23 -19.15
C THR A 352 5.55 6.02 -19.12
N GLU A 353 5.28 5.04 -19.97
CA GLU A 353 6.14 3.85 -20.16
C GLU A 353 7.34 4.11 -21.10
N SER A 354 7.38 5.29 -21.75
CA SER A 354 8.41 5.66 -22.71
C SER A 354 8.75 7.14 -22.60
N PRO A 355 9.96 7.58 -23.02
CA PRO A 355 10.42 8.96 -22.90
C PRO A 355 9.73 9.87 -23.95
N ASP A 356 8.43 10.07 -23.80
CA ASP A 356 7.62 10.80 -24.75
C ASP A 356 7.71 12.31 -24.56
N GLU A 357 7.38 13.07 -25.61
CA GLU A 357 6.94 14.44 -25.41
C GLU A 357 5.47 14.42 -24.98
N VAL A 358 5.17 15.04 -23.84
CA VAL A 358 3.81 15.14 -23.31
C VAL A 358 3.35 16.59 -23.36
N TRP A 359 2.18 16.81 -23.94
CA TRP A 359 1.61 18.14 -24.18
C TRP A 359 0.30 18.32 -23.42
N LEU A 360 0.13 19.46 -22.78
CA LEU A 360 -1.14 19.95 -22.26
C LEU A 360 -1.76 20.93 -23.27
N LEU A 361 -3.00 20.69 -23.68
CA LEU A 361 -3.73 21.49 -24.66
C LEU A 361 -4.88 22.24 -23.98
N ASN A 362 -4.88 23.57 -24.11
CA ASN A 362 -5.98 24.42 -23.69
C ASN A 362 -7.06 24.46 -24.79
N PRO A 363 -8.30 23.98 -24.54
CA PRO A 363 -9.33 23.94 -25.57
C PRO A 363 -9.82 25.34 -26.00
N LYS A 364 -9.69 26.36 -25.15
CA LYS A 364 -10.18 27.71 -25.42
C LYS A 364 -9.20 28.50 -26.28
N THR A 365 -7.91 28.46 -25.93
CA THR A 365 -6.87 29.24 -26.61
C THR A 365 -6.19 28.46 -27.74
N GLN A 366 -6.35 27.12 -27.77
CA GLN A 366 -5.61 26.20 -28.64
C GLN A 366 -4.08 26.19 -28.39
N GLU A 367 -3.63 26.80 -27.29
CA GLU A 367 -2.25 26.76 -26.87
C GLU A 367 -1.84 25.36 -26.42
N ARG A 368 -0.57 25.03 -26.69
CA ARG A 368 0.06 23.77 -26.29
C ARG A 368 1.23 24.08 -25.36
N LEU A 369 1.23 23.46 -24.19
CA LEU A 369 2.34 23.50 -23.24
C LEU A 369 3.05 22.16 -23.24
N LEU A 370 4.35 22.16 -23.54
CA LEU A 370 5.20 20.98 -23.35
C LEU A 370 5.46 20.80 -21.85
N LEU A 371 5.18 19.61 -21.32
CA LEU A 371 5.49 19.27 -19.93
C LEU A 371 7.00 19.08 -19.76
N GLN A 372 7.50 19.43 -18.57
CA GLN A 372 8.90 19.21 -18.21
C GLN A 372 9.12 17.71 -17.94
N SER A 373 10.00 17.08 -18.71
CA SER A 373 10.30 15.66 -18.60
C SER A 373 11.55 15.43 -17.75
N GLU A 374 11.46 14.53 -16.78
CA GLU A 374 12.61 13.98 -16.07
C GLU A 374 12.65 12.47 -16.30
N ALA A 375 13.83 11.96 -16.68
CA ALA A 375 14.04 10.52 -16.72
C ALA A 375 14.03 10.01 -15.27
N ASN A 376 13.19 9.03 -14.97
CA ASN A 376 13.19 8.46 -13.63
C ASN A 376 14.42 7.57 -13.49
N LEU A 377 15.46 8.07 -12.82
CA LEU A 377 16.70 7.32 -12.59
C LEU A 377 16.52 6.18 -11.57
N ARG A 378 15.31 6.03 -11.00
CA ARG A 378 14.96 5.01 -10.02
C ARG A 378 13.54 4.50 -10.30
N ASN A 379 13.28 3.21 -10.05
CA ASN A 379 11.96 2.58 -10.16
C ASN A 379 10.98 3.13 -9.10
N ASP A 380 10.62 4.40 -9.18
CA ASP A 380 9.72 5.06 -8.24
C ASP A 380 8.28 4.77 -8.66
N PHE A 381 7.73 3.68 -8.11
CA PHE A 381 6.31 3.29 -7.92
C PHE A 381 5.25 3.46 -9.04
N LEU A 382 5.35 4.41 -9.96
CA LEU A 382 4.26 4.87 -10.85
C LEU A 382 4.67 5.05 -12.33
N GLY A 383 5.96 4.97 -12.68
CA GLY A 383 6.43 4.94 -14.08
C GLY A 383 7.91 5.27 -14.26
N ASP A 384 8.45 4.97 -15.45
CA ASP A 384 9.87 5.15 -15.81
C ASP A 384 10.20 6.57 -16.26
N PHE A 385 9.20 7.33 -16.67
CA PHE A 385 9.32 8.72 -17.08
C PHE A 385 8.21 9.55 -16.46
N VAL A 386 8.59 10.70 -15.90
CA VAL A 386 7.65 11.64 -15.29
C VAL A 386 7.69 12.95 -16.04
N HIS A 387 6.51 13.48 -16.33
CA HIS A 387 6.31 14.76 -16.96
C HIS A 387 5.49 15.67 -16.06
N THR A 388 5.94 16.89 -15.81
CA THR A 388 5.26 17.81 -14.90
C THR A 388 4.87 19.12 -15.57
N ALA A 389 3.77 19.71 -15.12
CA ALA A 389 3.40 21.08 -15.47
C ALA A 389 2.67 21.77 -14.31
N GLU A 390 2.90 23.07 -14.22
CA GLU A 390 2.10 23.99 -13.41
C GLU A 390 1.58 25.12 -14.30
N VAL A 391 0.28 25.36 -14.25
CA VAL A 391 -0.38 26.46 -14.99
C VAL A 391 -1.02 27.37 -13.97
N GLU A 392 -0.58 28.62 -13.89
CA GLU A 392 -1.20 29.63 -13.04
C GLU A 392 -2.51 30.14 -13.65
N ARG A 393 -3.51 30.35 -12.78
CA ARG A 393 -4.84 30.90 -13.13
C ARG A 393 -5.43 30.26 -14.40
N PRO A 394 -5.52 28.91 -14.47
CA PRO A 394 -6.01 28.23 -15.64
C PRO A 394 -7.50 28.57 -15.88
N ASP A 395 -7.91 28.52 -17.14
CA ASP A 395 -9.31 28.63 -17.49
C ASP A 395 -10.10 27.43 -16.95
N ALA A 396 -11.32 27.68 -16.47
CA ALA A 396 -12.26 26.60 -16.22
C ALA A 396 -12.65 25.96 -17.57
N ALA A 397 -12.13 24.76 -17.83
CA ALA A 397 -12.31 24.02 -19.07
C ALA A 397 -11.90 22.54 -18.91
N GLU A 398 -12.10 21.78 -19.98
CA GLU A 398 -11.59 20.42 -20.15
C GLU A 398 -10.24 20.47 -20.89
N TYR A 399 -9.14 20.25 -20.18
CA TYR A 399 -7.81 20.26 -20.79
C TYR A 399 -7.45 18.84 -21.24
N ILE A 400 -6.77 18.75 -22.39
CA ILE A 400 -6.34 17.46 -22.95
C ILE A 400 -4.84 17.31 -22.73
N ILE A 401 -4.42 16.13 -22.26
CA ILE A 401 -3.03 15.71 -22.18
C ILE A 401 -2.78 14.70 -23.30
N ARG A 402 -1.69 14.88 -24.05
CA ARG A 402 -1.33 14.02 -25.18
C ARG A 402 0.14 13.64 -25.16
N SER A 403 0.43 12.35 -25.27
CA SER A 403 1.77 11.82 -25.55
C SER A 403 2.03 11.81 -27.06
N SER A 404 3.27 12.11 -27.47
CA SER A 404 3.72 12.05 -28.86
C SER A 404 3.64 10.66 -29.49
N ASN A 405 3.83 9.61 -28.69
CA ASN A 405 3.88 8.22 -29.15
C ASN A 405 2.62 7.42 -28.82
N ASN A 406 1.59 8.07 -28.27
CA ASN A 406 0.37 7.44 -27.75
C ASN A 406 0.65 6.39 -26.65
N SER A 407 1.74 6.56 -25.91
CA SER A 407 2.11 5.61 -24.88
C SER A 407 1.13 5.64 -23.72
N ARG A 408 1.05 4.51 -23.04
CA ARG A 408 0.21 4.35 -21.86
C ARG A 408 0.68 5.32 -20.78
N MET A 409 -0.29 5.96 -20.11
CA MET A 409 0.01 6.96 -19.09
C MET A 409 -0.94 6.92 -17.90
N VAL A 410 -0.42 7.35 -16.74
CA VAL A 410 -1.22 7.79 -15.60
C VAL A 410 -1.07 9.29 -15.50
N VAL A 411 -2.18 10.00 -15.35
CA VAL A 411 -2.20 11.42 -15.00
C VAL A 411 -2.68 11.55 -13.57
N ILE A 412 -1.90 12.26 -12.77
CA ILE A 412 -2.32 12.78 -11.47
C ILE A 412 -2.39 14.30 -11.62
N ALA A 413 -3.56 14.88 -11.34
CA ALA A 413 -3.75 16.32 -11.44
C ALA A 413 -4.47 16.89 -10.21
N SER A 414 -4.20 18.15 -9.88
CA SER A 414 -4.92 18.87 -8.82
C SER A 414 -5.04 20.36 -9.12
N THR A 415 -6.03 20.99 -8.49
CA THR A 415 -6.35 22.40 -8.65
C THR A 415 -6.24 23.11 -7.30
N GLU A 416 -5.46 24.19 -7.24
CA GLU A 416 -5.39 25.01 -6.03
C GLU A 416 -6.64 25.88 -5.87
N GLY A 417 -7.30 25.78 -4.72
CA GLY A 417 -8.60 26.44 -4.49
C GLY A 417 -9.79 25.72 -5.14
N GLY A 418 -9.56 24.55 -5.75
CA GLY A 418 -10.62 23.66 -6.21
C GLY A 418 -11.25 22.84 -5.09
N SER A 419 -11.95 21.78 -5.46
CA SER A 419 -12.64 20.92 -4.50
C SER A 419 -11.71 19.94 -3.82
N ARG A 420 -12.07 19.60 -2.58
CA ARG A 420 -11.46 18.57 -1.78
C ARG A 420 -12.52 17.60 -1.30
N LEU A 421 -12.30 16.32 -1.58
CA LEU A 421 -13.12 15.24 -1.06
C LEU A 421 -12.65 14.87 0.34
N ARG A 422 -13.60 14.53 1.19
CA ARG A 422 -13.38 13.91 2.50
C ARG A 422 -14.27 12.68 2.61
N PHE A 423 -13.66 11.51 2.61
CA PHE A 423 -14.30 10.22 2.81
C PHE A 423 -14.18 9.80 4.28
N SER A 424 -15.27 9.24 4.80
CA SER A 424 -15.32 8.63 6.12
C SER A 424 -16.28 7.45 6.11
N SER A 425 -16.10 6.55 7.07
CA SER A 425 -16.99 5.40 7.26
C SER A 425 -17.28 5.17 8.74
N ASP A 426 -17.88 4.04 9.11
CA ASP A 426 -18.03 3.64 10.52
C ASP A 426 -16.67 3.31 11.18
N LEU A 427 -15.60 3.13 10.38
CA LEU A 427 -14.25 2.91 10.90
C LEU A 427 -13.73 4.15 11.62
N ASN A 428 -13.07 3.91 12.73
CA ASN A 428 -12.51 4.91 13.62
C ASN A 428 -11.40 4.27 14.46
N ALA A 429 -10.89 4.98 15.45
CA ALA A 429 -9.81 4.49 16.27
C ALA A 429 -10.20 3.35 17.24
N GLN A 430 -11.49 3.13 17.51
CA GLN A 430 -12.01 1.95 18.24
C GLN A 430 -12.40 0.80 17.31
N LYS A 431 -12.67 1.10 16.03
CA LYS A 431 -13.13 0.13 15.02
C LYS A 431 -12.28 0.26 13.77
N LEU A 432 -11.25 -0.58 13.64
CA LEU A 432 -10.30 -0.55 12.53
C LEU A 432 -10.72 -1.42 11.34
N THR A 433 -11.63 -2.37 11.56
CA THR A 433 -12.07 -3.34 10.55
C THR A 433 -13.59 -3.52 10.59
N TYR A 434 -14.16 -4.03 9.51
CA TYR A 434 -15.55 -4.48 9.46
C TYR A 434 -15.61 -5.98 9.71
N GLU A 435 -16.70 -6.45 10.33
CA GLU A 435 -16.99 -7.89 10.39
C GLU A 435 -17.80 -8.35 9.17
N ARG A 436 -17.65 -9.61 8.78
CA ARG A 436 -18.46 -10.24 7.73
C ARG A 436 -19.97 -10.04 7.98
N GLY A 437 -20.68 -9.58 6.95
CA GLY A 437 -22.10 -9.24 7.00
C GLY A 437 -22.44 -7.95 7.76
N GLU A 438 -21.46 -7.19 8.23
CA GLU A 438 -21.69 -5.90 8.88
C GLU A 438 -22.01 -4.81 7.83
N PRO A 439 -23.11 -4.05 7.98
CA PRO A 439 -23.38 -2.90 7.13
C PRO A 439 -22.27 -1.85 7.21
N MET A 440 -21.87 -1.31 6.05
CA MET A 440 -20.90 -0.23 5.96
C MET A 440 -21.60 1.08 5.60
N ARG A 441 -21.59 2.06 6.51
CA ARG A 441 -22.07 3.40 6.22
C ARG A 441 -20.92 4.23 5.71
N LEU A 442 -21.04 4.68 4.46
CA LEU A 442 -20.00 5.42 3.77
C LEU A 442 -20.47 6.84 3.51
N LYS A 443 -19.60 7.81 3.76
CA LYS A 443 -19.88 9.23 3.57
C LYS A 443 -18.75 9.90 2.78
N VAL A 444 -19.13 10.70 1.78
CA VAL A 444 -18.24 11.61 1.06
C VAL A 444 -18.74 13.04 1.24
N GLU A 445 -17.86 13.92 1.69
CA GLU A 445 -18.09 15.36 1.75
C GLU A 445 -17.25 16.05 0.68
N VAL A 446 -17.87 16.92 -0.12
CA VAL A 446 -17.17 17.76 -1.11
C VAL A 446 -17.10 19.18 -0.57
N ASN A 447 -15.88 19.62 -0.27
CA ASN A 447 -15.59 20.98 0.18
C ASN A 447 -15.03 21.79 -0.99
N GLY A 448 -15.54 23.00 -1.23
CA GLY A 448 -15.11 23.85 -2.34
C GLY A 448 -16.16 23.93 -3.46
N TYR A 449 -15.72 23.81 -4.72
CA TYR A 449 -16.58 23.95 -5.89
C TYR A 449 -17.46 22.72 -6.14
N LEU A 450 -18.77 22.83 -5.86
CA LEU A 450 -19.70 21.71 -6.09
C LEU A 450 -20.79 22.09 -7.10
N PRO A 451 -20.76 21.57 -8.34
CA PRO A 451 -21.83 21.81 -9.30
C PRO A 451 -23.11 21.04 -8.94
N ASN A 452 -24.27 21.53 -9.39
CA ASN A 452 -25.57 20.94 -9.06
C ASN A 452 -25.76 19.51 -9.59
N ASN A 453 -25.11 19.18 -10.71
CA ASN A 453 -25.11 17.83 -11.31
C ASN A 453 -23.97 16.95 -10.79
N ALA A 454 -23.34 17.31 -9.67
CA ALA A 454 -22.30 16.47 -9.08
C ALA A 454 -22.90 15.17 -8.54
N GLU A 455 -22.27 14.06 -8.91
CA GLU A 455 -22.56 12.71 -8.45
C GLU A 455 -21.33 12.10 -7.80
N VAL A 456 -21.56 11.15 -6.88
CA VAL A 456 -20.50 10.33 -6.29
C VAL A 456 -20.85 8.87 -6.50
N SER A 457 -19.95 8.16 -7.16
CA SER A 457 -20.03 6.71 -7.37
C SER A 457 -18.67 6.08 -7.12
N GLY A 458 -18.65 4.76 -7.06
CA GLY A 458 -17.40 4.05 -6.92
C GLY A 458 -17.53 2.55 -6.99
N THR A 459 -16.45 1.88 -6.65
CA THR A 459 -16.37 0.43 -6.60
C THR A 459 -15.71 -0.03 -5.31
N LEU A 460 -16.11 -1.22 -4.86
CA LEU A 460 -15.46 -1.98 -3.81
C LEU A 460 -14.92 -3.28 -4.42
N LEU A 461 -13.60 -3.43 -4.47
CA LEU A 461 -12.92 -4.53 -5.16
C LEU A 461 -12.16 -5.40 -4.17
N TYR A 462 -12.41 -6.70 -4.14
CA TYR A 462 -11.57 -7.63 -3.40
C TYR A 462 -10.18 -7.69 -4.02
N VAL A 463 -9.13 -7.37 -3.25
CA VAL A 463 -7.74 -7.30 -3.74
C VAL A 463 -6.83 -8.35 -3.13
N GLY A 464 -7.28 -9.12 -2.15
CA GLY A 464 -6.52 -10.22 -1.56
C GLY A 464 -7.02 -10.62 -0.17
N ASP A 465 -6.36 -11.63 0.40
CA ASP A 465 -6.72 -12.21 1.70
C ASP A 465 -6.00 -11.56 2.90
N LEU A 466 -6.39 -11.95 4.12
CA LEU A 466 -5.80 -11.41 5.34
C LEU A 466 -4.44 -12.05 5.67
N GLU A 467 -4.07 -13.14 5.01
CA GLU A 467 -2.79 -13.83 5.11
C GLU A 467 -1.67 -13.07 4.37
N GLY A 468 -2.01 -12.10 3.53
CA GLY A 468 -1.05 -11.27 2.82
C GLY A 468 -0.90 -11.63 1.34
N ASN A 469 -1.80 -12.47 0.80
CA ASN A 469 -1.76 -12.90 -0.60
C ASN A 469 -2.67 -12.00 -1.45
N PRO A 470 -2.12 -11.31 -2.47
CA PRO A 470 -2.91 -10.55 -3.43
C PRO A 470 -3.81 -11.47 -4.27
N ALA A 471 -4.96 -10.96 -4.70
CA ALA A 471 -5.88 -11.65 -5.60
C ALA A 471 -6.19 -10.81 -6.85
N GLU A 472 -6.15 -11.45 -8.02
CA GLU A 472 -6.40 -10.78 -9.31
C GLU A 472 -7.86 -10.91 -9.78
N ASP A 473 -8.57 -11.94 -9.31
CA ASP A 473 -9.93 -12.29 -9.76
C ASP A 473 -10.97 -12.18 -8.64
N GLY A 474 -10.91 -11.08 -7.89
CA GLY A 474 -11.79 -10.84 -6.75
C GLY A 474 -13.19 -10.33 -7.08
N ALA A 475 -14.13 -10.57 -6.16
CA ALA A 475 -15.46 -9.96 -6.17
C ALA A 475 -15.37 -8.43 -6.33
N ALA A 476 -16.37 -7.85 -6.99
CA ALA A 476 -16.45 -6.43 -7.26
C ALA A 476 -17.89 -5.97 -7.05
N TYR A 477 -18.05 -4.85 -6.35
CA TYR A 477 -19.35 -4.29 -6.03
C TYR A 477 -19.38 -2.82 -6.40
N ARG A 478 -20.55 -2.34 -6.83
CA ARG A 478 -20.76 -0.93 -7.13
C ARG A 478 -21.19 -0.19 -5.87
N LEU A 479 -20.61 0.98 -5.66
CA LEU A 479 -21.02 1.95 -4.65
C LEU A 479 -21.74 3.11 -5.32
N SER A 480 -22.91 3.47 -4.81
CA SER A 480 -23.70 4.62 -5.28
C SER A 480 -24.14 5.44 -4.10
N PHE A 481 -23.92 6.74 -4.18
CA PHE A 481 -24.20 7.63 -3.09
C PHE A 481 -25.38 8.54 -3.42
N GLU A 482 -26.23 8.75 -2.42
CA GLU A 482 -27.32 9.71 -2.48
C GLU A 482 -26.87 11.05 -1.92
N ARG A 483 -27.23 12.13 -2.62
CA ARG A 483 -26.91 13.49 -2.20
C ARG A 483 -27.79 13.88 -1.01
N ALA A 484 -27.20 14.04 0.16
CA ALA A 484 -27.88 14.38 1.42
C ALA A 484 -27.97 15.89 1.71
N GLY A 485 -27.48 16.74 0.79
CA GLY A 485 -27.41 18.20 0.95
C GLY A 485 -26.07 18.69 1.51
N ASN A 486 -25.79 20.00 1.44
CA ASN A 486 -24.56 20.63 1.94
C ASN A 486 -23.24 19.95 1.49
N GLY A 487 -23.21 19.45 0.26
CA GLY A 487 -22.04 18.75 -0.29
C GLY A 487 -21.78 17.35 0.27
N GLN A 488 -22.74 16.77 0.99
CA GLN A 488 -22.63 15.42 1.53
C GLN A 488 -23.33 14.41 0.62
N PHE A 489 -22.67 13.25 0.47
CA PHE A 489 -23.12 12.10 -0.28
C PHE A 489 -22.97 10.86 0.60
N ASN A 490 -24.06 10.10 0.77
CA ASN A 490 -24.10 8.98 1.72
C ASN A 490 -24.53 7.69 1.02
N THR A 491 -24.04 6.55 1.49
CA THR A 491 -24.57 5.24 1.12
C THR A 491 -24.43 4.24 2.27
N THR A 492 -25.24 3.19 2.25
CA THR A 492 -25.10 2.05 3.14
C THR A 492 -24.93 0.80 2.29
N PHE A 493 -23.79 0.15 2.43
CA PHE A 493 -23.48 -1.11 1.76
C PHE A 493 -23.81 -2.27 2.70
N THR A 494 -24.48 -3.32 2.21
CA THR A 494 -25.04 -4.40 3.05
C THR A 494 -24.76 -5.81 2.54
N GLU A 495 -24.02 -5.96 1.44
CA GLU A 495 -23.68 -7.29 0.92
C GLU A 495 -22.77 -8.05 1.89
N ASP A 496 -22.91 -9.38 1.90
CA ASP A 496 -22.04 -10.25 2.69
C ASP A 496 -20.66 -10.37 2.04
N LEU A 497 -19.69 -9.63 2.57
CA LEU A 497 -18.31 -9.67 2.11
C LEU A 497 -17.54 -10.78 2.80
N LYS A 498 -16.89 -11.64 2.01
CA LYS A 498 -15.89 -12.56 2.55
C LYS A 498 -14.74 -11.80 3.24
N PRO A 499 -14.05 -12.39 4.21
CA PRO A 499 -12.89 -11.75 4.81
C PRO A 499 -11.78 -11.47 3.79
N GLY A 500 -11.06 -10.37 4.00
CA GLY A 500 -9.96 -9.92 3.14
C GLY A 500 -9.87 -8.41 3.04
N ILE A 501 -9.05 -7.94 2.11
CA ILE A 501 -8.86 -6.52 1.83
C ILE A 501 -9.64 -6.12 0.59
N TYR A 502 -10.30 -4.97 0.70
CA TYR A 502 -11.09 -4.38 -0.35
C TYR A 502 -10.59 -2.98 -0.70
N ALA A 503 -10.30 -2.74 -1.97
CA ALA A 503 -10.03 -1.41 -2.49
C ALA A 503 -11.35 -0.64 -2.70
N ILE A 504 -11.43 0.57 -2.17
CA ILE A 504 -12.49 1.54 -2.37
C ILE A 504 -11.99 2.58 -3.37
N ASN A 505 -12.64 2.64 -4.52
CA ASN A 505 -12.34 3.58 -5.58
C ASN A 505 -13.53 4.49 -5.81
N LEU A 506 -13.47 5.74 -5.37
CA LEU A 506 -14.58 6.69 -5.47
C LEU A 506 -14.26 7.81 -6.45
N GLU A 507 -15.22 8.17 -7.28
CA GLU A 507 -15.16 9.35 -8.13
C GLU A 507 -16.31 10.29 -7.74
N ALA A 508 -15.96 11.54 -7.45
CA ALA A 508 -16.91 12.64 -7.45
C ALA A 508 -16.78 13.37 -8.79
N ARG A 509 -17.85 13.42 -9.58
CA ARG A 509 -17.83 14.03 -10.92
C ARG A 509 -19.04 14.93 -11.14
N GLY A 510 -18.82 16.04 -11.82
CA GLY A 510 -19.86 16.97 -12.26
C GLY A 510 -19.32 17.91 -13.32
N THR A 511 -20.08 18.94 -13.69
CA THR A 511 -19.61 19.94 -14.66
C THR A 511 -18.29 20.54 -14.20
N GLN A 512 -17.21 20.32 -14.98
CA GLN A 512 -15.86 20.84 -14.72
C GLN A 512 -15.26 20.42 -13.37
N MET A 513 -15.75 19.33 -12.78
CA MET A 513 -15.24 18.79 -11.53
C MET A 513 -15.05 17.29 -11.67
N GLN A 514 -13.83 16.82 -11.40
CA GLN A 514 -13.54 15.42 -11.11
C GLN A 514 -12.58 15.40 -9.92
N LYS A 515 -12.83 14.49 -8.98
CA LYS A 515 -11.93 14.16 -7.88
C LYS A 515 -12.08 12.69 -7.54
N ASN A 516 -10.98 12.10 -7.08
CA ASN A 516 -10.86 10.67 -6.88
C ASN A 516 -10.42 10.38 -5.44
N ILE A 517 -11.00 9.36 -4.81
CA ILE A 517 -10.49 8.77 -3.56
C ILE A 517 -10.09 7.32 -3.84
N ILE A 518 -8.88 6.97 -3.42
CA ILE A 518 -8.37 5.60 -3.42
C ILE A 518 -8.05 5.23 -1.99
N HIS A 519 -8.75 4.23 -1.48
CA HIS A 519 -8.55 3.75 -0.13
C HIS A 519 -8.70 2.23 -0.08
N THR A 520 -8.37 1.62 1.05
CA THR A 520 -8.54 0.19 1.27
C THR A 520 -9.11 -0.03 2.66
N ILE A 521 -9.99 -1.02 2.80
CA ILE A 521 -10.57 -1.44 4.08
C ILE A 521 -10.40 -2.94 4.25
N ALA A 522 -10.43 -3.40 5.50
CA ALA A 522 -10.39 -4.82 5.83
C ALA A 522 -11.73 -5.31 6.35
N VAL A 523 -12.12 -6.49 5.87
CA VAL A 523 -13.24 -7.27 6.40
C VAL A 523 -12.65 -8.50 7.09
N VAL A 524 -13.07 -8.76 8.32
CA VAL A 524 -12.63 -9.91 9.12
C VAL A 524 -13.79 -10.85 9.39
N GLU A 525 -13.47 -12.09 9.77
CA GLU A 525 -14.49 -13.03 10.23
C GLU A 525 -15.26 -12.47 11.42
N ARG A 526 -16.56 -12.76 11.47
CA ARG A 526 -17.42 -12.35 12.58
C ARG A 526 -16.96 -13.04 13.86
N LYS A 527 -16.76 -12.28 14.94
CA LYS A 527 -16.37 -12.89 16.22
C LYS A 527 -17.49 -13.81 16.71
N ALA A 528 -17.22 -15.11 16.73
CA ALA A 528 -18.21 -16.11 17.12
C ALA A 528 -18.72 -15.86 18.56
N THR A 529 -20.00 -15.51 18.69
CA THR A 529 -20.75 -15.72 19.93
C THR A 529 -21.36 -17.11 19.87
N GLY A 530 -20.56 -18.12 20.22
CA GLY A 530 -21.04 -19.49 20.49
C GLY A 530 -21.97 -20.12 19.45
N SER A 531 -21.43 -20.67 18.38
CA SER A 531 -21.76 -21.99 17.80
C SER A 531 -21.03 -22.15 16.47
N ASN A 532 -20.33 -23.27 16.33
CA ASN A 532 -19.67 -23.67 15.09
C ASN A 532 -20.73 -23.96 14.03
N GLN A 533 -20.82 -23.08 13.04
CA GLN A 533 -21.01 -23.49 11.66
C GLN A 533 -20.02 -22.70 10.83
N SER A 534 -19.05 -23.38 10.23
CA SER A 534 -18.37 -22.85 9.06
C SER A 534 -19.46 -22.60 8.01
N PRO A 535 -19.70 -21.35 7.58
CA PRO A 535 -20.51 -21.15 6.40
C PRO A 535 -19.73 -21.78 5.26
N LEU A 536 -20.33 -22.76 4.58
CA LEU A 536 -19.89 -23.12 3.24
C LEU A 536 -19.86 -21.82 2.44
N ASP A 537 -18.71 -21.49 1.86
CA ASP A 537 -18.65 -20.50 0.79
C ASP A 537 -19.51 -21.05 -0.36
N ILE A 538 -20.78 -20.65 -0.38
CA ILE A 538 -21.64 -20.87 -1.53
C ILE A 538 -21.24 -19.80 -2.54
N GLU A 539 -20.15 -20.06 -3.29
CA GLU A 539 -20.00 -19.49 -4.62
C GLU A 539 -21.11 -20.10 -5.49
N GLN A 540 -22.29 -19.50 -5.44
CA GLN A 540 -23.24 -19.59 -6.54
C GLN A 540 -23.33 -18.20 -7.15
N ALA A 541 -22.37 -17.87 -8.00
CA ALA A 541 -22.62 -16.83 -8.99
C ALA A 541 -23.88 -17.27 -9.76
N GLY A 542 -24.93 -16.45 -9.75
CA GLY A 542 -26.16 -16.71 -10.50
C GLY A 542 -25.97 -16.73 -12.03
N PHE A 543 -24.72 -16.59 -12.49
CA PHE A 543 -24.32 -16.52 -13.89
C PHE A 543 -22.82 -16.82 -14.03
N ALA A 544 -22.37 -17.07 -15.25
CA ALA A 544 -20.96 -17.23 -15.61
C ALA A 544 -20.57 -16.27 -16.73
N ILE A 545 -19.30 -15.86 -16.77
CA ILE A 545 -18.74 -15.01 -17.82
C ILE A 545 -17.47 -15.62 -18.38
N TYR A 546 -17.36 -15.71 -19.71
CA TYR A 546 -16.12 -16.16 -20.35
C TYR A 546 -15.94 -15.62 -21.78
N PRO A 547 -14.68 -15.43 -22.23
CA PRO A 547 -13.47 -15.45 -21.41
C PRO A 547 -13.41 -14.23 -20.49
N ASN A 548 -12.80 -14.40 -19.32
CA ASN A 548 -12.53 -13.32 -18.37
C ASN A 548 -11.22 -13.66 -17.64
N PRO A 549 -10.08 -13.01 -17.97
CA PRO A 549 -9.94 -11.84 -18.85
C PRO A 549 -10.27 -12.08 -20.33
N SER A 550 -10.69 -11.03 -21.03
CA SER A 550 -10.97 -11.06 -22.47
C SER A 550 -9.95 -10.25 -23.27
N THR A 551 -9.25 -10.94 -24.18
CA THR A 551 -8.27 -10.35 -25.11
C THR A 551 -8.85 -9.87 -26.43
N THR A 552 -10.13 -10.17 -26.69
CA THR A 552 -10.82 -9.72 -27.91
C THR A 552 -11.88 -8.66 -27.62
N GLY A 553 -12.10 -8.34 -26.33
CA GLY A 553 -13.22 -7.53 -25.87
C GLY A 553 -14.57 -8.23 -25.89
N ASN A 554 -14.63 -9.51 -26.24
CA ASN A 554 -15.86 -10.29 -26.19
C ASN A 554 -16.05 -10.99 -24.85
N PHE A 555 -17.25 -10.86 -24.31
CA PHE A 555 -17.68 -11.55 -23.10
C PHE A 555 -18.99 -12.27 -23.38
N ASN A 556 -19.01 -13.58 -23.21
CA ASN A 556 -20.26 -14.34 -23.15
C ASN A 556 -20.74 -14.36 -21.70
N ILE A 557 -22.03 -14.12 -21.52
CA ILE A 557 -22.70 -14.06 -20.23
C ILE A 557 -23.73 -15.19 -20.24
N VAL A 558 -23.55 -16.18 -19.37
CA VAL A 558 -24.45 -17.32 -19.23
C VAL A 558 -25.25 -17.14 -17.95
N LEU A 559 -26.53 -16.83 -18.09
CA LEU A 559 -27.47 -16.63 -17.00
C LEU A 559 -28.07 -17.96 -16.56
N ASN A 560 -28.61 -17.99 -15.35
CA ASN A 560 -29.52 -19.06 -14.95
C ASN A 560 -30.84 -18.94 -15.72
N LYS A 561 -31.42 -20.08 -16.09
CA LYS A 561 -32.70 -20.11 -16.79
C LYS A 561 -33.83 -19.74 -15.82
N THR A 562 -34.48 -18.61 -16.06
CA THR A 562 -35.69 -18.18 -15.32
C THR A 562 -36.71 -17.59 -16.29
N ASP A 563 -37.97 -17.45 -15.84
CA ASP A 563 -39.07 -16.92 -16.66
C ASP A 563 -39.05 -15.38 -16.74
N ASN A 564 -38.31 -14.72 -15.85
CA ASN A 564 -38.24 -13.26 -15.78
C ASN A 564 -37.01 -12.73 -16.54
N PRO A 565 -37.15 -11.57 -17.24
CA PRO A 565 -36.01 -10.93 -17.88
C PRO A 565 -34.92 -10.57 -16.86
N ALA A 566 -33.67 -10.80 -17.22
CA ALA A 566 -32.52 -10.28 -16.49
C ALA A 566 -32.16 -8.88 -16.99
N SER A 567 -31.85 -7.97 -16.07
CA SER A 567 -31.27 -6.66 -16.37
C SER A 567 -29.76 -6.71 -16.20
N ILE A 568 -29.01 -6.50 -17.28
CA ILE A 568 -27.55 -6.51 -17.29
C ILE A 568 -27.05 -5.08 -17.44
N ARG A 569 -26.14 -4.68 -16.54
CA ARG A 569 -25.51 -3.36 -16.54
C ARG A 569 -24.00 -3.53 -16.44
N ILE A 570 -23.26 -2.74 -17.21
CA ILE A 570 -21.80 -2.71 -17.19
C ILE A 570 -21.35 -1.35 -16.69
N TYR A 571 -20.39 -1.36 -15.78
CA TYR A 571 -19.81 -0.18 -15.17
C TYR A 571 -18.30 -0.14 -15.38
N ASP A 572 -17.75 1.06 -15.49
CA ASP A 572 -16.31 1.26 -15.35
C ASP A 572 -15.87 1.20 -13.87
N ILE A 573 -14.57 1.32 -13.67
CA ILE A 573 -13.94 1.22 -12.35
C ILE A 573 -14.28 2.36 -11.38
N ALA A 574 -14.82 3.47 -11.89
CA ALA A 574 -15.38 4.58 -11.11
C ALA A 574 -16.87 4.36 -10.77
N GLY A 575 -17.45 3.24 -11.20
CA GLY A 575 -18.86 2.91 -10.98
C GLY A 575 -19.81 3.62 -11.93
N ARG A 576 -19.33 4.20 -13.05
CA ARG A 576 -20.16 4.85 -14.06
C ARG A 576 -20.70 3.83 -15.04
N GLN A 577 -21.99 3.92 -15.37
CA GLN A 577 -22.62 2.98 -16.29
C GLN A 577 -22.15 3.24 -17.73
N ILE A 578 -21.64 2.19 -18.39
CA ILE A 578 -21.16 2.24 -19.77
C ILE A 578 -22.03 1.42 -20.74
N ALA A 579 -22.78 0.44 -20.25
CA ALA A 579 -23.76 -0.30 -21.05
C ALA A 579 -24.90 -0.82 -20.16
N ALA A 580 -26.09 -0.97 -20.75
CA ALA A 580 -27.24 -1.59 -20.09
C ALA A 580 -28.18 -2.22 -21.12
N TRP A 581 -28.70 -3.41 -20.84
CA TRP A 581 -29.74 -4.05 -21.63
C TRP A 581 -30.51 -5.08 -20.80
N ASN A 582 -31.68 -5.48 -21.28
CA ASN A 582 -32.44 -6.58 -20.70
C ASN A 582 -32.42 -7.78 -21.65
N THR A 583 -32.45 -8.99 -21.11
CA THR A 583 -32.52 -10.23 -21.90
C THR A 583 -33.38 -11.27 -21.22
N THR A 584 -34.09 -12.08 -22.00
CA THR A 584 -34.74 -13.33 -21.56
C THR A 584 -33.96 -14.56 -22.00
N GLU A 585 -32.88 -14.38 -22.76
CA GLU A 585 -32.03 -15.45 -23.24
C GLU A 585 -31.07 -15.90 -22.14
N VAL A 586 -30.88 -17.21 -22.02
CA VAL A 586 -29.90 -17.84 -21.11
C VAL A 586 -28.48 -17.42 -21.48
N GLN A 587 -28.22 -17.12 -22.76
CA GLN A 587 -26.94 -16.64 -23.24
C GLN A 587 -27.09 -15.21 -23.74
N SER A 588 -26.23 -14.33 -23.26
CA SER A 588 -26.10 -12.97 -23.73
C SER A 588 -24.63 -12.70 -24.07
N ARG A 589 -24.36 -11.67 -24.87
CA ARG A 589 -23.00 -11.27 -25.20
C ARG A 589 -22.83 -9.78 -25.03
N TRP A 590 -21.66 -9.39 -24.55
CA TRP A 590 -21.19 -8.02 -24.60
C TRP A 590 -19.88 -7.97 -25.37
N GLN A 591 -19.86 -7.16 -26.44
CA GLN A 591 -18.63 -6.76 -27.11
C GLN A 591 -18.29 -5.38 -26.55
N ALA A 592 -17.20 -5.32 -25.78
CA ALA A 592 -16.65 -4.05 -25.31
C ALA A 592 -16.38 -3.15 -26.52
N PRO A 593 -16.90 -1.91 -26.54
CA PRO A 593 -16.58 -0.93 -27.58
C PRO A 593 -15.08 -0.70 -27.74
N THR A 594 -14.63 -0.45 -28.96
CA THR A 594 -13.19 -0.29 -29.28
C THR A 594 -12.51 0.89 -28.58
N HIS A 595 -13.28 1.91 -28.18
CA HIS A 595 -12.78 3.07 -27.45
C HIS A 595 -12.61 2.83 -25.94
N LEU A 596 -13.15 1.72 -25.41
CA LEU A 596 -12.89 1.34 -24.02
C LEU A 596 -11.45 0.86 -23.87
N GLN A 597 -10.80 1.37 -22.83
CA GLN A 597 -9.44 1.01 -22.45
C GLN A 597 -9.42 -0.34 -21.72
N ASN A 598 -8.31 -1.06 -21.80
CA ASN A 598 -8.08 -2.21 -20.94
C ASN A 598 -8.13 -1.81 -19.47
N GLY A 599 -8.53 -2.77 -18.64
CA GLY A 599 -8.70 -2.55 -17.22
C GLY A 599 -9.87 -3.33 -16.66
N ILE A 600 -10.24 -2.95 -15.44
CA ILE A 600 -11.29 -3.58 -14.67
C ILE A 600 -12.61 -2.86 -14.91
N TYR A 601 -13.63 -3.65 -15.23
CA TYR A 601 -15.02 -3.25 -15.36
C TYR A 601 -15.86 -4.12 -14.41
N LEU A 602 -17.11 -3.73 -14.18
CA LEU A 602 -18.04 -4.48 -13.37
C LEU A 602 -19.25 -4.82 -14.21
N ILE A 603 -19.71 -6.05 -14.13
CA ILE A 603 -21.06 -6.43 -14.56
C ILE A 603 -21.95 -6.53 -13.32
N GLU A 604 -23.16 -6.01 -13.44
CA GLU A 604 -24.24 -6.22 -12.50
C GLU A 604 -25.39 -6.88 -13.25
N ILE A 605 -25.91 -7.96 -12.69
CA ILE A 605 -27.06 -8.68 -13.22
C ILE A 605 -28.13 -8.69 -12.14
N GLU A 606 -29.30 -8.15 -12.47
CA GLU A 606 -30.48 -8.17 -11.62
C GLU A 606 -31.54 -9.06 -12.25
N GLN A 607 -31.92 -10.13 -11.55
CA GLN A 607 -32.93 -11.10 -12.00
C GLN A 607 -33.66 -11.65 -10.76
N ASP A 608 -34.98 -11.76 -10.82
CA ASP A 608 -35.82 -12.29 -9.73
C ASP A 608 -35.63 -11.57 -8.37
N GLY A 609 -35.35 -10.25 -8.42
CA GLY A 609 -35.09 -9.45 -7.23
C GLY A 609 -33.73 -9.72 -6.57
N GLN A 610 -32.90 -10.59 -7.16
CA GLN A 610 -31.52 -10.79 -6.75
C GLN A 610 -30.59 -9.99 -7.63
N ARG A 611 -29.55 -9.42 -7.01
CA ARG A 611 -28.48 -8.69 -7.68
C ARG A 611 -27.19 -9.46 -7.51
N HIS A 612 -26.52 -9.72 -8.61
CA HIS A 612 -25.21 -10.38 -8.63
C HIS A 612 -24.22 -9.49 -9.39
N THR A 613 -23.02 -9.32 -8.84
CA THR A 613 -21.97 -8.52 -9.46
C THR A 613 -20.70 -9.33 -9.66
N GLN A 614 -20.01 -9.09 -10.77
CA GLN A 614 -18.74 -9.76 -11.06
C GLN A 614 -17.77 -8.80 -11.75
N ARG A 615 -16.47 -9.02 -11.50
CA ARG A 615 -15.38 -8.34 -12.18
C ARG A 615 -15.32 -8.77 -13.65
N LEU A 616 -15.15 -7.81 -14.55
CA LEU A 616 -14.79 -8.01 -15.96
C LEU A 616 -13.40 -7.46 -16.19
N VAL A 617 -12.51 -8.24 -16.80
CA VAL A 617 -11.15 -7.81 -17.13
C VAL A 617 -11.02 -7.74 -18.66
N LEU A 618 -10.85 -6.52 -19.17
CA LEU A 618 -10.56 -6.26 -20.57
C LEU A 618 -9.04 -6.11 -20.74
N ASN A 619 -8.42 -6.90 -21.61
CA ASN A 619 -6.98 -6.85 -21.85
C ASN A 619 -6.67 -7.23 -23.32
N ARG A 620 -7.01 -6.32 -24.25
CA ARG A 620 -6.83 -6.48 -25.70
C ARG A 620 -5.39 -6.42 -26.15
#